data_AF-A0A519SH03-F1
#
_entry.id   AF-A0A519SH03-F1
#
_cell.length_a   1.000
_cell.length_b   1.000
_cell.length_c   1.000
_cell.angle_alpha   90.00
_cell.angle_beta   90.00
_cell.angle_gamma   90.00
#
_symmetry.space_group_name_H-M   'P 1'
#
loop_
_entity.id
_entity.type
_entity.pdbx_description
1 polymer ?
#
loop_
_entity_poly.entity_id
_entity_poly.type
_entity_poly.pdbx_seq_one_letter_code
_entity_poly.pdbx_strand_id
1 'polypeptide(L)'
;MSNYDAFRLRVICPCAECRGGHGGKIGDNTGHIKPPININDYDTVGRYALSFHFDDNHRGGIFSFDYLRQICPCDVCKEDAAANYKS
;
A
#
# COMPACT_ATOMS: atom_id res chain seq x y z
N MET A 1 -4.71 -15.28 -7.98
CA MET A 1 -4.64 -13.83 -8.29
C MET A 1 -4.68 -13.07 -6.97
N SER A 2 -3.88 -12.02 -6.82
CA SER A 2 -3.95 -11.11 -5.68
C SER A 2 -4.99 -10.03 -5.98
N ASN A 3 -5.86 -9.72 -5.01
CA ASN A 3 -6.84 -8.64 -5.11
C ASN A 3 -6.62 -7.66 -3.96
N TYR A 4 -6.55 -6.37 -4.27
CA TYR A 4 -6.32 -5.32 -3.30
C TYR A 4 -7.48 -4.34 -3.31
N ASP A 5 -8.01 -4.05 -2.13
CA ASP A 5 -8.99 -2.99 -1.96
C ASP A 5 -8.28 -1.61 -2.08
N ALA A 6 -8.82 -0.74 -2.94
CA ALA A 6 -8.24 0.57 -3.22
C ALA A 6 -8.16 1.46 -1.97
N PHE A 7 -9.22 1.44 -1.15
CA PHE A 7 -9.25 2.16 0.11
C PHE A 7 -8.16 1.67 1.07
N ARG A 8 -8.00 0.35 1.21
CA ARG A 8 -6.93 -0.24 2.02
C ARG A 8 -5.55 0.18 1.52
N LEU A 9 -5.28 0.13 0.21
CA LEU A 9 -4.00 0.58 -0.36
C LEU A 9 -3.70 2.05 -0.04
N ARG A 10 -4.73 2.90 -0.09
CA ARG A 10 -4.61 4.33 0.21
C ARG A 10 -4.32 4.62 1.68
N VAL A 11 -4.96 3.89 2.59
CA VAL A 11 -4.72 3.98 4.05
C VAL A 11 -3.31 3.50 4.41
N ILE A 12 -2.79 2.49 3.71
CA ILE A 12 -1.43 1.97 3.96
C ILE A 12 -0.38 2.57 3.01
N CYS A 13 -0.64 3.77 2.48
CA CYS A 13 0.24 4.44 1.53
C CYS A 13 1.66 4.62 2.12
N PRO A 14 2.72 4.20 1.42
CA PRO A 14 4.09 4.22 1.94
C PRO A 14 4.80 5.58 1.79
N CYS A 15 4.12 6.62 1.30
CA CYS A 15 4.76 7.93 1.11
C CYS A 15 5.09 8.61 2.46
N ALA A 16 6.04 9.53 2.44
CA ALA A 16 6.49 10.22 3.65
C ALA A 16 5.33 10.99 4.33
N GLU A 17 4.44 11.61 3.55
CA GLU A 17 3.31 12.36 4.08
C GLU A 17 2.32 11.46 4.85
N CYS A 18 1.95 10.32 4.26
CA CYS A 18 1.01 9.37 4.88
C CYS A 18 1.62 8.64 6.08
N ARG A 19 2.95 8.45 6.08
CA ARG A 19 3.67 7.92 7.23
C ARG A 19 3.89 8.93 8.34
N GLY A 20 3.56 10.22 8.16
CA GLY A 20 3.80 11.24 9.18
C GLY A 20 5.26 11.76 9.23
N GLY A 21 5.98 11.69 8.12
CA GLY A 21 7.34 12.22 7.96
C GLY A 21 8.46 11.20 8.20
N HIS A 22 9.67 11.69 8.50
CA HIS A 22 10.84 10.85 8.76
C HIS A 22 10.68 10.09 10.09
N GLY A 23 10.44 8.78 9.99
CA GLY A 23 10.38 7.88 11.15
C GLY A 23 8.98 7.48 11.60
N GLY A 24 7.92 8.00 10.95
CA GLY A 24 6.57 7.57 11.25
C GLY A 24 6.20 6.25 10.55
N LYS A 25 5.14 5.60 11.06
CA LYS A 25 4.69 4.28 10.64
C LYS A 25 3.61 4.39 9.58
N ILE A 26 3.41 3.31 8.84
CA ILE A 26 2.30 3.19 7.90
C ILE A 26 0.99 3.43 8.64
N GLY A 27 0.20 4.38 8.15
CA GLY A 27 -1.11 4.72 8.69
C GLY A 27 -1.14 5.84 9.72
N ASP A 28 0.02 6.36 10.15
CA ASP A 28 0.11 7.38 11.21
C ASP A 28 -0.58 8.70 10.81
N ASN A 29 -0.58 9.06 9.53
CA ASN A 29 -1.21 10.28 9.02
C ASN A 29 -2.29 10.00 7.96
N THR A 30 -3.07 8.93 8.13
CA THR A 30 -4.14 8.54 7.19
C THR A 30 -5.53 8.47 7.79
N GLY A 31 -5.72 8.88 9.05
CA GLY A 31 -7.03 8.83 9.73
C GLY A 31 -8.11 9.71 9.10
N HIS A 32 -7.73 10.67 8.25
CA HIS A 32 -8.66 11.55 7.53
C HIS A 32 -9.24 10.91 6.26
N ILE A 33 -8.66 9.79 5.78
CA ILE A 33 -9.07 9.12 4.54
C ILE A 33 -10.33 8.32 4.81
N LYS A 34 -11.35 8.52 3.98
CA LYS A 34 -12.66 7.85 4.12
C LYS A 34 -13.05 7.18 2.79
N PRO A 35 -13.75 6.05 2.83
CA PRO A 35 -14.30 5.46 1.61
C PRO A 35 -15.47 6.31 1.06
N PRO A 36 -15.78 6.23 -0.25
CA PRO A 36 -15.08 5.42 -1.24
C PRO A 36 -13.75 6.07 -1.67
N ILE A 37 -12.78 5.21 -2.04
CA ILE A 37 -11.53 5.60 -2.70
C ILE A 37 -11.36 4.68 -3.89
N ASN A 38 -11.03 5.26 -5.03
CA ASN A 38 -10.78 4.53 -6.28
C ASN A 38 -9.36 4.80 -6.78
N ILE A 39 -8.86 3.87 -7.59
CA ILE A 39 -7.62 4.04 -8.34
C ILE A 39 -8.02 4.38 -9.78
N ASN A 40 -7.69 5.60 -10.19
CA ASN A 40 -8.01 6.09 -11.53
C ASN A 40 -6.96 5.64 -12.56
N ASP A 41 -5.71 5.52 -12.14
CA ASP A 41 -4.59 5.15 -12.99
C ASP A 41 -3.40 4.64 -12.17
N TYR A 42 -2.35 4.17 -12.84
CA TYR A 42 -1.09 3.80 -12.21
C TYR A 42 0.12 3.99 -13.14
N ASP A 43 1.26 4.33 -12.54
CA ASP A 43 2.54 4.37 -13.22
C ASP A 43 3.45 3.24 -12.74
N THR A 44 4.31 2.74 -13.63
CA THR A 44 5.42 1.87 -13.23
C THR A 44 6.59 2.71 -12.74
N VAL A 45 7.14 2.37 -11.57
CA VAL A 45 8.35 2.99 -11.05
C VAL A 45 9.51 2.02 -11.26
N GLY A 46 10.25 2.25 -12.35
CA GLY A 46 11.32 1.36 -12.79
C GLY A 46 10.80 -0.07 -13.01
N ARG A 47 11.51 -1.06 -12.46
CA ARG A 47 11.15 -2.49 -12.55
C ARG A 47 10.78 -3.11 -11.20
N TYR A 48 10.51 -2.29 -10.18
CA TYR A 48 10.39 -2.78 -8.80
C TYR A 48 9.15 -2.30 -8.05
N ALA A 49 8.41 -1.33 -8.59
CA ALA A 49 7.28 -0.72 -7.89
C ALA A 49 6.21 -0.17 -8.84
N LEU A 50 5.04 0.10 -8.25
CA LEU A 50 3.94 0.83 -8.86
C LEU A 50 3.65 2.11 -8.07
N SER A 51 3.24 3.16 -8.76
CA SER A 51 2.64 4.35 -8.15
C SER A 51 1.19 4.44 -8.57
N PHE A 52 0.26 4.48 -7.61
CA PHE A 52 -1.18 4.56 -7.90
C PHE A 52 -1.66 5.99 -7.89
N HIS A 53 -2.59 6.31 -8.79
CA HIS A 53 -3.29 7.58 -8.83
C HIS A 53 -4.66 7.41 -8.21
N PHE A 54 -4.82 7.92 -7.00
CA PHE A 54 -6.08 7.87 -6.29
C PHE A 54 -6.99 9.04 -6.68
N ASP A 55 -8.30 8.82 -6.55
CA ASP A 55 -9.33 9.84 -6.82
C ASP A 55 -9.38 10.98 -5.79
N ASP A 56 -8.72 10.82 -4.64
CA ASP A 56 -8.49 11.88 -3.65
C ASP A 56 -7.29 12.79 -4.00
N ASN A 57 -6.85 12.77 -5.26
CA ASN A 57 -5.70 13.52 -5.79
C ASN A 57 -4.33 13.08 -5.23
N HIS A 58 -4.25 11.91 -4.58
CA HIS A 58 -2.98 11.38 -4.06
C HIS A 58 -2.23 10.53 -5.09
N ARG A 59 -0.93 10.80 -5.27
CA ARG A 59 -0.04 10.11 -6.23
C ARG A 59 1.38 9.85 -5.71
N GLY A 60 1.63 10.13 -4.44
CA GLY A 60 2.98 10.09 -3.85
C GLY A 60 3.43 8.71 -3.37
N GLY A 61 2.54 7.71 -3.39
CA GLY A 61 2.81 6.37 -2.86
C GLY A 61 3.53 5.48 -3.87
N ILE A 62 4.77 5.09 -3.55
CA ILE A 62 5.53 4.09 -4.32
C ILE A 62 5.39 2.73 -3.62
N PHE A 63 4.60 1.84 -4.22
CA PHE A 63 4.33 0.49 -3.72
C PHE A 63 5.29 -0.49 -4.40
N SER A 64 6.38 -0.86 -3.71
CA SER A 64 7.27 -1.90 -4.23
C SER A 64 6.54 -3.24 -4.34
N PHE A 65 6.96 -4.08 -5.29
CA PHE A 65 6.36 -5.41 -5.45
C PHE A 65 6.53 -6.27 -4.19
N ASP A 66 7.63 -6.09 -3.46
CA ASP A 66 7.86 -6.77 -2.19
C ASP A 66 6.91 -6.26 -1.10
N TYR A 67 6.68 -4.94 -1.04
CA TYR A 67 5.70 -4.38 -0.12
C TYR A 67 4.29 -4.88 -0.44
N LEU A 68 3.89 -4.88 -1.72
CA LEU A 68 2.60 -5.40 -2.17
C LEU A 68 2.42 -6.87 -1.76
N ARG A 69 3.45 -7.72 -1.94
CA ARG A 69 3.42 -9.12 -1.46
C ARG A 69 3.26 -9.21 0.05
N GLN A 70 3.97 -8.39 0.81
CA GLN A 70 3.90 -8.37 2.28
C GLN A 70 2.49 -8.02 2.78
N ILE A 71 1.78 -7.12 2.09
CA ILE A 71 0.42 -6.70 2.45
C ILE A 71 -0.68 -7.46 1.70
N CYS A 72 -0.32 -8.46 0.89
CA CYS A 72 -1.25 -9.22 0.06
C CYS A 72 -2.25 -9.97 0.95
N PRO A 73 -3.57 -9.79 0.73
CA PRO A 73 -4.58 -10.39 1.60
C PRO A 73 -4.91 -11.85 1.24
N CYS A 74 -4.28 -12.45 0.22
CA CYS A 74 -4.55 -13.84 -0.14
C CYS A 74 -4.00 -14.82 0.92
N ASP A 75 -4.62 -15.98 1.02
CA ASP A 75 -4.30 -16.94 2.07
C ASP A 75 -2.86 -17.46 1.96
N VAL A 76 -2.39 -17.70 0.73
CA VAL A 76 -0.99 -18.10 0.45
C VAL A 76 0.01 -17.09 1.05
N CYS A 77 -0.15 -15.79 0.77
CA CYS A 77 0.78 -14.78 1.28
C CYS A 77 0.65 -14.56 2.80
N LYS A 78 -0.55 -14.75 3.37
CA LYS A 78 -0.75 -14.69 4.83
C LYS A 78 -0.07 -15.87 5.54
N GLU A 79 -0.17 -17.06 4.97
CA GLU A 79 0.48 -18.26 5.48
C GLU A 79 2.01 -18.14 5.39
N ASP A 80 2.54 -17.66 4.25
CA ASP A 80 3.97 -17.38 4.09
C ASP A 80 4.47 -16.37 5.13
N ALA A 81 3.74 -15.26 5.35
CA ALA A 81 4.10 -14.26 6.35
C ALA A 81 4.09 -14.84 7.78
N ALA A 82 3.13 -15.71 8.10
CA ALA A 82 3.05 -16.37 9.41
C ALA A 82 4.14 -17.44 9.60
N ALA A 83 4.54 -18.13 8.53
CA ALA A 83 5.61 -19.12 8.55
C ALA A 83 6.99 -18.48 8.77
N ASN A 84 7.25 -17.34 8.12
CA ASN A 84 8.51 -16.59 8.27
C ASN A 84 8.67 -15.89 9.62
N TYR A 85 7.61 -15.79 10.45
CA TYR A 85 7.70 -15.26 11.82
C TYR A 85 8.10 -16.32 12.85
N LYS A 86 8.01 -17.61 12.52
CA LYS A 86 8.30 -18.74 13.42
C LYS A 86 9.72 -19.33 13.26
N SER A 87 10.57 -18.69 12.46
CA SER A 87 11.97 -19.07 12.20
C SER A 87 12.95 -18.11 12.85
#